data_AF-A0A423LVT2-F1
#
_entry.id   AF-A0A423LVT2-F1
#
_cell.length_a   1.000
_cell.length_b   1.000
_cell.length_c   1.000
_cell.angle_alpha   90.00
_cell.angle_beta   90.00
_cell.angle_gamma   90.00
#
_symmetry.space_group_name_H-M   'P 1'
#
loop_
_entity.id
_entity.type
_entity.pdbx_description
1 polymer ?
#
loop_
_entity_poly.entity_id
_entity_poly.type
_entity_poly.pdbx_seq_one_letter_code
_entity_poly.pdbx_strand_id
1 'polypeptide(L)'
;MHISAHAQGTGMGVVFSIDPRQLPGTGKETTFSLSSEMGANQAGAAFIKDPWMLPAKQGTLTIRYVESDKRLIGTFEFSTVSSGASFELTQGAFDLVGVLESGVNRAQTFTADLEDIPAKKFEADSISLTYKEQMLSIRAEQFVHEEGTPPYYHYIMLYIPDGIGKGIHTFKAADYTGLRASYVRGGLIYITWEGQLELIEDPSEHRLVAKLWFKANVNQQYEYVMTLLNGIIDYSA
;
A
#
# COMPACT_ATOMS: atom_id res chain seq x y z
N MET A 1 -1.00 12.01 -1.69
CA MET A 1 -1.08 12.64 -0.37
C MET A 1 -1.66 14.04 -0.52
N HIS A 2 -2.64 14.41 0.31
CA HIS A 2 -3.17 15.77 0.39
C HIS A 2 -2.73 16.41 1.70
N ILE A 3 -2.16 17.62 1.62
CA ILE A 3 -1.70 18.39 2.78
C ILE A 3 -2.50 19.68 2.82
N SER A 4 -3.22 19.94 3.91
CA SER A 4 -3.95 21.20 4.11
C SER A 4 -3.33 21.99 5.26
N ALA A 5 -2.85 23.20 4.97
CA ALA A 5 -2.35 24.14 5.97
C ALA A 5 -3.34 25.31 6.09
N HIS A 6 -3.82 25.60 7.30
CA HIS A 6 -4.75 26.69 7.57
C HIS A 6 -4.09 27.77 8.42
N ALA A 7 -4.22 29.03 8.00
CA ALA A 7 -3.84 30.16 8.84
C ALA A 7 -4.95 30.39 9.88
N GLN A 8 -4.64 30.11 11.15
CA GLN A 8 -5.60 30.23 12.26
C GLN A 8 -6.28 31.61 12.28
N GLY A 9 -7.60 31.62 12.46
CA GLY A 9 -8.40 32.84 12.64
C GLY A 9 -8.67 33.66 11.37
N THR A 10 -8.22 33.22 10.19
CA THR A 10 -8.36 34.00 8.95
C THR A 10 -9.32 33.41 7.91
N GLY A 11 -9.73 32.15 8.07
CA GLY A 11 -10.48 31.42 7.04
C GLY A 11 -9.69 31.18 5.75
N MET A 12 -8.37 31.44 5.76
CA MET A 12 -7.47 31.22 4.63
C MET A 12 -6.68 29.93 4.84
N GLY A 13 -6.43 29.21 3.76
CA GLY A 13 -5.61 28.01 3.76
C GLY A 13 -4.93 27.78 2.43
N VAL A 14 -3.99 26.84 2.43
CA VAL A 14 -3.36 26.31 1.22
C VAL A 14 -3.46 24.81 1.28
N VAL A 15 -3.86 24.20 0.17
CA VAL A 15 -3.87 22.74 0.00
C VAL A 15 -2.84 22.37 -1.05
N PHE A 16 -2.06 21.34 -0.75
CA PHE A 16 -1.13 20.69 -1.67
C PHE A 16 -1.59 19.28 -1.99
N SER A 17 -1.36 18.86 -3.24
CA SER A 17 -1.58 17.50 -3.72
C SER A 17 -0.27 16.98 -4.28
N ILE A 18 0.31 15.97 -3.63
CA ILE A 18 1.62 15.41 -4.00
C ILE A 18 1.47 13.91 -4.24
N ASP A 19 2.09 13.40 -5.31
CA ASP A 19 2.26 11.96 -5.51
C ASP A 19 3.21 11.42 -4.44
N PRO A 20 2.74 10.58 -3.50
CA PRO A 20 3.55 10.16 -2.37
C PRO A 20 4.77 9.32 -2.78
N ARG A 21 4.75 8.66 -3.95
CA ARG A 21 5.91 7.91 -4.47
C ARG A 21 7.14 8.80 -4.69
N GLN A 22 6.92 10.10 -4.85
CA GLN A 22 7.98 11.10 -5.07
C GLN A 22 8.54 11.67 -3.76
N LEU A 23 8.07 11.20 -2.59
CA LEU A 23 8.46 11.69 -1.26
C LEU A 23 9.11 10.57 -0.43
N PRO A 24 10.42 10.33 -0.55
CA PRO A 24 11.07 9.32 0.26
C PRO A 24 11.09 9.73 1.74
N GLY A 25 10.77 8.80 2.65
CA GLY A 25 10.79 9.00 4.11
C GLY A 25 12.18 9.21 4.75
N THR A 26 13.21 9.38 3.94
CA THR A 26 14.63 9.47 4.34
C THR A 26 15.01 10.81 4.96
N GLY A 27 14.12 11.80 4.96
CA GLY A 27 14.46 13.16 5.34
C GLY A 27 15.27 13.91 4.27
N LYS A 28 15.30 13.45 3.02
CA LYS A 28 15.87 14.22 1.92
C LYS A 28 14.86 15.25 1.41
N GLU A 29 15.32 16.48 1.17
CA GLU A 29 14.49 17.51 0.53
C GLU A 29 14.16 17.13 -0.91
N THR A 30 12.90 17.30 -1.28
CA THR A 30 12.39 17.14 -2.63
C THR A 30 11.66 18.41 -3.03
N THR A 31 11.93 18.90 -4.24
CA THR A 31 11.34 20.13 -4.77
C THR A 31 10.40 19.80 -5.92
N PHE A 32 9.17 20.28 -5.82
CA PHE A 32 8.12 20.16 -6.82
C PHE A 32 7.84 21.52 -7.44
N SER A 33 7.69 21.53 -8.77
CA SER A 33 7.08 22.67 -9.46
C SER A 33 5.58 22.67 -9.16
N LEU A 34 5.04 23.82 -8.77
CA LEU A 34 3.60 23.97 -8.51
C LEU A 34 2.89 24.39 -9.78
N SER A 35 1.95 23.55 -10.24
CA SER A 35 1.15 23.80 -11.43
C SER A 35 -0.30 23.34 -11.24
N SER A 36 -1.19 23.80 -12.12
CA SER A 36 -2.57 23.29 -12.21
C SER A 36 -2.65 21.82 -12.68
N GLU A 37 -1.58 21.31 -13.30
CA GLU A 37 -1.46 19.93 -13.78
C GLU A 37 -0.52 19.12 -12.87
N MET A 38 -0.78 17.80 -12.75
CA MET A 38 0.07 16.89 -11.98
C MET A 38 0.91 16.01 -12.92
N GLY A 39 2.17 15.79 -12.56
CA GLY A 39 3.16 15.05 -13.35
C GLY A 39 4.40 14.70 -12.51
N ALA A 40 5.44 14.19 -13.17
CA ALA A 40 6.71 13.91 -12.50
C ALA A 40 7.37 15.22 -12.02
N ASN A 41 7.77 15.27 -10.76
CA ASN A 41 8.28 16.47 -10.06
C ASN A 41 7.33 17.67 -10.08
N GLN A 42 6.02 17.40 -10.18
CA GLN A 42 4.98 18.42 -10.07
C GLN A 42 4.07 18.10 -8.88
N ALA A 43 3.59 19.16 -8.22
CA ALA A 43 2.57 19.06 -7.19
C ALA A 43 1.46 20.07 -7.48
N GLY A 44 0.22 19.69 -7.16
CA GLY A 44 -0.89 20.62 -7.18
C GLY A 44 -0.84 21.53 -5.95
N ALA A 45 -1.21 22.79 -6.12
CA ALA A 45 -1.45 23.70 -5.00
C ALA A 45 -2.71 24.54 -5.25
N ALA A 46 -3.44 24.87 -4.19
CA ALA A 46 -4.57 25.80 -4.26
C ALA A 46 -4.63 26.66 -3.00
N PHE A 47 -4.81 27.96 -3.18
CA PHE A 47 -5.19 28.87 -2.11
C PHE A 47 -6.70 28.78 -1.88
N ILE A 48 -7.11 28.63 -0.62
CA ILE A 48 -8.50 28.53 -0.21
C ILE A 48 -8.82 29.73 0.68
N LYS A 49 -9.85 30.49 0.30
CA LYS A 49 -10.49 31.51 1.13
C LYS A 49 -11.97 31.53 0.74
N ASP A 50 -12.81 30.92 1.57
CA ASP A 50 -14.25 30.73 1.30
C ASP A 50 -14.90 32.00 0.72
N PRO A 51 -15.52 31.97 -0.49
CA PRO A 51 -15.84 30.80 -1.34
C PRO A 51 -14.82 30.49 -2.45
N TRP A 52 -13.64 31.12 -2.43
CA TRP A 52 -12.65 31.02 -3.48
C TRP A 52 -11.65 29.88 -3.25
N MET A 53 -11.49 29.04 -4.27
CA MET A 53 -10.38 28.11 -4.41
C MET A 53 -9.60 28.49 -5.67
N LEU A 54 -8.39 28.99 -5.47
CA LEU A 54 -7.55 29.57 -6.51
C LEU A 54 -6.34 28.65 -6.74
N PRO A 55 -6.32 27.84 -7.81
CA PRO A 55 -5.22 26.94 -8.08
C PRO A 55 -3.94 27.72 -8.41
N ALA A 56 -2.80 27.18 -8.01
CA ALA A 56 -1.49 27.72 -8.37
C ALA A 56 -1.28 27.61 -9.88
N LYS A 57 -0.78 28.69 -10.48
CA LYS A 57 -0.37 28.72 -11.88
C LYS A 57 1.09 28.32 -12.04
N GLN A 58 1.93 28.82 -11.16
CA GLN A 58 3.35 28.54 -11.08
C GLN A 58 3.82 28.72 -9.65
N GLY A 59 4.91 28.04 -9.28
CA GLY A 59 5.49 28.16 -7.96
C GLY A 59 6.42 27.00 -7.66
N THR A 60 6.87 26.91 -6.43
CA THR A 60 7.76 25.86 -5.96
C THR A 60 7.32 25.41 -4.57
N LEU A 61 7.33 24.10 -4.34
CA LEU A 61 7.16 23.48 -3.03
C LEU A 61 8.38 22.63 -2.76
N THR A 62 9.15 22.99 -1.73
CA THR A 62 10.24 22.15 -1.22
C THR A 62 9.77 21.49 0.06
N ILE A 63 9.88 20.17 0.12
CA ILE A 63 9.31 19.38 1.20
C ILE A 63 10.27 18.26 1.60
N ARG A 64 10.28 17.94 2.89
CA ARG A 64 11.05 16.88 3.50
C ARG A 64 10.16 16.08 4.44
N TYR A 65 10.06 14.78 4.17
CA TYR A 65 9.39 13.83 5.06
C TYR A 65 10.43 13.04 5.86
N VAL A 66 10.34 13.10 7.19
CA VAL A 66 11.18 12.33 8.12
C VAL A 66 10.30 11.26 8.75
N GLU A 67 10.35 10.03 8.21
CA GLU A 67 9.45 8.94 8.59
C GLU A 67 9.61 8.54 10.07
N SER A 68 10.84 8.50 10.58
CA SER A 68 11.13 8.18 11.99
C SER A 68 10.41 9.09 12.97
N ASP A 69 10.22 10.35 12.56
CA ASP A 69 9.65 11.41 13.37
C ASP A 69 8.17 11.65 13.02
N LYS A 70 7.65 10.94 12.00
CA LYS A 70 6.33 11.15 11.40
C LYS A 70 6.10 12.64 11.11
N ARG A 71 7.12 13.29 10.57
CA ARG A 71 7.20 14.75 10.48
C ARG A 71 7.39 15.19 9.04
N LEU A 72 6.59 16.16 8.61
CA LEU A 72 6.60 16.73 7.27
C LEU A 72 6.86 18.22 7.37
N ILE A 73 7.99 18.65 6.80
CA ILE A 73 8.44 20.04 6.83
C ILE A 73 8.48 20.52 5.39
N GLY A 74 7.97 21.71 5.11
CA GLY A 74 8.06 22.27 3.77
C GLY A 74 8.01 23.78 3.73
N THR A 75 8.54 24.32 2.64
CA THR A 75 8.48 25.72 2.26
C THR A 75 7.89 25.84 0.86
N PHE A 76 7.18 26.92 0.61
CA PHE A 76 6.52 27.10 -0.68
C PHE A 76 6.36 28.55 -1.06
N GLU A 77 6.31 28.77 -2.37
CA GLU A 77 5.92 30.02 -2.98
C GLU A 77 5.07 29.70 -4.22
N PHE A 78 4.01 30.46 -4.47
CA PHE A 78 3.27 30.33 -5.72
C PHE A 78 2.48 31.58 -6.05
N SER A 79 2.14 31.70 -7.32
CA SER A 79 1.19 32.69 -7.82
C SER A 79 -0.09 32.02 -8.32
N THR A 80 -1.21 32.70 -8.14
CA THR A 80 -2.50 32.34 -8.71
C THR A 80 -3.10 33.54 -9.44
N VAL A 81 -3.90 33.27 -10.45
CA VAL A 81 -4.57 34.29 -11.27
C VAL A 81 -6.05 33.95 -11.34
N SER A 82 -6.90 34.88 -10.93
CA SER A 82 -8.35 34.76 -11.06
C SER A 82 -8.98 36.10 -11.40
N SER A 83 -9.78 36.13 -12.47
CA SER A 83 -10.61 37.28 -12.87
C SER A 83 -9.90 38.65 -12.84
N GLY A 84 -8.63 38.71 -13.26
CA GLY A 84 -7.84 39.94 -13.34
C GLY A 84 -7.06 40.33 -12.07
N ALA A 85 -7.17 39.55 -10.99
CA ALA A 85 -6.33 39.68 -9.80
C ALA A 85 -5.27 38.58 -9.76
N SER A 86 -4.02 38.98 -9.53
CA SER A 86 -2.92 38.07 -9.22
C SER A 86 -2.68 38.08 -7.71
N PHE A 87 -2.64 36.90 -7.11
CA PHE A 87 -2.20 36.73 -5.73
C PHE A 87 -0.88 35.97 -5.74
N GLU A 88 0.10 36.48 -5.01
CA GLU A 88 1.40 35.85 -4.84
C GLU A 88 1.60 35.56 -3.36
N LEU A 89 1.92 34.30 -3.07
CA LEU A 89 2.40 33.87 -1.78
C LEU A 89 3.89 33.62 -1.94
N THR A 90 4.70 34.50 -1.36
CA THR A 90 6.15 34.55 -1.62
C THR A 90 6.98 33.77 -0.60
N GLN A 91 6.47 33.53 0.61
CA GLN A 91 7.19 32.82 1.67
C GLN A 91 6.24 32.05 2.61
N GLY A 92 5.80 30.89 2.17
CA GLY A 92 5.03 29.95 2.98
C GLY A 92 5.91 28.89 3.62
N ALA A 93 5.58 28.46 4.84
CA ALA A 93 6.22 27.33 5.49
C ALA A 93 5.23 26.54 6.34
N PHE A 94 5.47 25.25 6.49
CA PHE A 94 4.73 24.39 7.40
C PHE A 94 5.65 23.36 8.05
N ASP A 95 5.24 22.93 9.24
CA ASP A 95 5.89 21.89 10.02
C ASP A 95 4.81 21.06 10.71
N LEU A 96 4.56 19.88 10.16
CA LEU A 96 3.48 18.99 10.58
C LEU A 96 4.09 17.77 11.27
N VAL A 97 3.58 17.43 12.45
CA VAL A 97 3.99 16.25 13.23
C VAL A 97 2.83 15.26 13.28
N GLY A 98 3.12 13.97 13.29
CA GLY A 98 2.12 12.90 13.24
C GLY A 98 1.60 12.61 11.82
N VAL A 99 2.28 13.11 10.78
CA VAL A 99 1.98 12.75 9.40
C VAL A 99 2.44 11.32 9.18
N LEU A 100 1.48 10.41 9.09
CA LEU A 100 1.71 9.04 8.65
C LEU A 100 1.53 9.00 7.14
N GLU A 101 2.60 8.74 6.41
CA GLU A 101 2.45 8.25 5.05
C GLU A 101 2.02 6.77 5.13
N SER A 102 0.72 6.52 5.11
CA SER A 102 0.22 5.18 4.81
C SER A 102 0.58 4.85 3.36
N GLY A 103 1.63 4.06 3.18
CA GLY A 103 1.61 2.96 2.22
C GLY A 103 2.33 3.09 0.88
N VAL A 104 2.94 4.22 0.51
CA VAL A 104 3.26 4.41 -0.91
C VAL A 104 4.74 4.26 -1.31
N ASN A 105 5.64 3.92 -0.39
CA ASN A 105 7.03 3.56 -0.72
C ASN A 105 7.59 2.34 0.01
N ARG A 106 6.76 1.56 0.71
CA ARG A 106 7.20 0.21 1.12
C ARG A 106 7.09 -0.71 -0.09
N ALA A 107 8.20 -1.35 -0.44
CA ALA A 107 8.16 -2.52 -1.32
C ALA A 107 7.15 -3.50 -0.70
N GLN A 108 6.00 -3.66 -1.35
CA GLN A 108 5.04 -4.67 -0.93
C GLN A 108 5.69 -6.01 -1.22
N THR A 109 5.78 -6.87 -0.21
CA THR A 109 6.44 -8.17 -0.37
C THR A 109 5.51 -9.29 0.06
N PHE A 110 5.49 -10.33 -0.77
CA PHE A 110 5.01 -11.65 -0.40
C PHE A 110 6.08 -12.62 -0.89
N THR A 111 6.78 -13.22 0.05
CA THR A 111 7.79 -14.25 -0.24
C THR A 111 7.48 -15.51 0.54
N ALA A 112 7.82 -16.67 -0.01
CA ALA A 112 7.72 -17.94 0.69
C ALA A 112 8.63 -19.01 0.07
N ASP A 113 8.95 -20.03 0.86
CA ASP A 113 9.52 -21.28 0.36
C ASP A 113 8.37 -22.26 0.05
N LEU A 114 8.52 -23.02 -1.03
CA LEU A 114 7.53 -23.99 -1.50
C LEU A 114 8.13 -25.41 -1.48
N GLU A 115 7.43 -26.32 -0.82
CA GLU A 115 7.76 -27.74 -0.74
C GLU A 115 6.67 -28.60 -1.39
N ASP A 116 7.01 -29.87 -1.67
CA ASP A 116 6.13 -30.87 -2.30
C ASP A 116 5.69 -30.56 -3.75
N ILE A 117 6.15 -29.44 -4.32
CA ILE A 117 5.95 -29.06 -5.72
C ILE A 117 7.30 -28.71 -6.42
N PRO A 118 7.32 -28.65 -7.77
CA PRO A 118 8.53 -28.32 -8.53
C PRO A 118 9.08 -26.92 -8.23
N ALA A 119 8.20 -25.92 -8.15
CA ALA A 119 8.58 -24.58 -7.74
C ALA A 119 9.05 -24.59 -6.28
N LYS A 120 10.22 -24.01 -6.00
CA LYS A 120 10.84 -24.00 -4.66
C LYS A 120 10.69 -22.70 -3.90
N LYS A 121 10.40 -21.61 -4.60
CA LYS A 121 10.24 -20.29 -4.02
C LYS A 121 9.05 -19.59 -4.66
N PHE A 122 8.40 -18.77 -3.85
CA PHE A 122 7.39 -17.84 -4.27
C PHE A 122 7.86 -16.42 -3.98
N GLU A 123 7.79 -15.55 -4.99
CA GLU A 123 8.02 -14.12 -4.87
C GLU A 123 6.98 -13.41 -5.74
N ALA A 124 6.10 -12.65 -5.10
CA ALA A 124 4.98 -12.04 -5.80
C ALA A 124 5.43 -10.90 -6.72
N ASP A 125 5.02 -10.97 -7.98
CA ASP A 125 5.11 -9.85 -8.94
C ASP A 125 4.07 -8.78 -8.62
N SER A 126 2.93 -9.19 -8.06
CA SER A 126 1.87 -8.27 -7.66
C SER A 126 1.10 -8.80 -6.45
N ILE A 127 0.63 -7.86 -5.63
CA ILE A 127 -0.17 -8.15 -4.44
C ILE A 127 -1.39 -7.24 -4.48
N SER A 128 -2.56 -7.82 -4.28
CA SER A 128 -3.81 -7.08 -4.15
C SER A 128 -4.47 -7.42 -2.82
N LEU A 129 -4.96 -6.40 -2.13
CA LEU A 129 -5.74 -6.52 -0.92
C LEU A 129 -7.15 -6.00 -1.21
N THR A 130 -8.16 -6.73 -0.79
CA THR A 130 -9.57 -6.35 -0.98
C THR A 130 -10.33 -6.62 0.29
N TYR A 131 -11.15 -5.67 0.72
CA TYR A 131 -12.07 -5.85 1.83
C TYR A 131 -13.50 -5.88 1.30
N LYS A 132 -14.20 -7.00 1.51
CA LYS A 132 -15.59 -7.19 1.08
C LYS A 132 -16.27 -8.19 1.99
N GLU A 133 -17.57 -7.99 2.27
CA GLU A 133 -18.39 -8.96 3.01
C GLU A 133 -17.77 -9.38 4.36
N GLN A 134 -17.23 -8.42 5.13
CA GLN A 134 -16.60 -8.66 6.45
C GLN A 134 -15.37 -9.60 6.38
N MET A 135 -14.67 -9.56 5.25
CA MET A 135 -13.51 -10.41 4.99
C MET A 135 -12.44 -9.62 4.25
N LEU A 136 -11.25 -9.61 4.83
CA LEU A 136 -10.05 -9.14 4.17
C LEU A 136 -9.47 -10.27 3.34
N SER A 137 -9.24 -10.02 2.05
CA SER A 137 -8.69 -10.99 1.11
C SER A 137 -7.42 -10.44 0.49
N ILE A 138 -6.33 -11.19 0.58
CA ILE A 138 -5.09 -10.90 -0.14
C ILE A 138 -4.92 -11.91 -1.27
N ARG A 139 -4.53 -11.43 -2.45
CA ARG A 139 -4.11 -12.25 -3.59
C ARG A 139 -2.73 -11.81 -4.03
N ALA A 140 -1.76 -12.71 -3.91
CA ALA A 140 -0.38 -12.53 -4.35
C ALA A 140 -0.15 -13.40 -5.58
N GLU A 141 0.34 -12.80 -6.67
CA GLU A 141 0.50 -13.46 -7.97
C GLU A 141 1.96 -13.47 -8.39
N GLN A 142 2.38 -14.58 -8.99
CA GLN A 142 3.68 -14.72 -9.63
C GLN A 142 3.51 -15.35 -11.02
N PHE A 143 4.28 -14.86 -11.98
CA PHE A 143 4.41 -15.40 -13.32
C PHE A 143 5.71 -16.18 -13.43
N VAL A 144 5.60 -17.48 -13.69
CA VAL A 144 6.76 -18.38 -13.73
C VAL A 144 7.11 -18.73 -15.16
N HIS A 145 8.40 -18.61 -15.48
CA HIS A 145 8.99 -19.06 -16.73
C HIS A 145 10.12 -20.05 -16.44
N GLU A 146 9.80 -21.35 -16.44
CA GLU A 146 10.77 -22.44 -16.28
C GLU A 146 11.19 -22.96 -17.66
N GLU A 147 12.50 -23.10 -17.90
CA GLU A 147 13.05 -23.61 -19.15
C GLU A 147 12.45 -24.98 -19.50
N GLY A 148 11.92 -25.12 -20.73
CA GLY A 148 11.30 -26.37 -21.19
C GLY A 148 9.84 -26.60 -20.75
N THR A 149 9.20 -25.63 -20.09
CA THR A 149 7.76 -25.68 -19.76
C THR A 149 7.02 -24.44 -20.26
N PRO A 150 5.71 -24.55 -20.58
CA PRO A 150 4.89 -23.38 -20.86
C PRO A 150 4.88 -22.43 -19.64
N PRO A 151 4.98 -21.10 -19.85
CA PRO A 151 4.82 -20.15 -18.76
C PRO A 151 3.46 -20.34 -18.08
N TYR A 152 3.43 -20.20 -16.76
CA TYR A 152 2.20 -20.35 -16.00
C TYR A 152 2.13 -19.33 -14.86
N TYR A 153 0.90 -18.96 -14.51
CA TYR A 153 0.62 -18.22 -13.29
C TYR A 153 0.41 -19.19 -12.14
N HIS A 154 0.93 -18.79 -10.99
CA HIS A 154 0.47 -19.30 -9.71
C HIS A 154 0.20 -18.14 -8.76
N TYR A 155 -0.76 -18.35 -7.86
CA TYR A 155 -1.14 -17.32 -6.91
C TYR A 155 -1.52 -17.91 -5.56
N ILE A 156 -1.24 -17.16 -4.52
CA ILE A 156 -1.65 -17.44 -3.15
C ILE A 156 -2.79 -16.53 -2.80
N MET A 157 -3.84 -17.09 -2.21
CA MET A 157 -4.94 -16.32 -1.62
C MET A 157 -5.00 -16.59 -0.13
N LEU A 158 -5.17 -15.54 0.66
CA LEU A 158 -5.44 -15.64 2.10
C LEU A 158 -6.67 -14.78 2.42
N TYR A 159 -7.56 -15.35 3.23
CA TYR A 159 -8.84 -14.76 3.60
C TYR A 159 -8.91 -14.68 5.12
N ILE A 160 -9.05 -13.47 5.65
CA ILE A 160 -9.05 -13.17 7.08
C ILE A 160 -10.44 -12.58 7.43
N PRO A 161 -11.27 -13.28 8.21
CA PRO A 161 -12.55 -12.75 8.65
C PRO A 161 -12.36 -11.61 9.67
N ASP A 162 -13.37 -10.74 9.77
CA ASP A 162 -13.40 -9.70 10.80
C ASP A 162 -13.25 -10.28 12.22
N GLY A 163 -12.68 -9.48 13.12
CA GLY A 163 -12.44 -9.85 14.51
C GLY A 163 -11.16 -10.65 14.75
N ILE A 164 -10.44 -11.06 13.70
CA ILE A 164 -9.08 -11.59 13.81
C ILE A 164 -8.10 -10.41 13.94
N GLY A 165 -7.59 -10.18 15.16
CA GLY A 165 -6.58 -9.16 15.45
C GLY A 165 -5.15 -9.72 15.44
N LYS A 166 -4.19 -8.90 15.87
CA LYS A 166 -2.79 -9.28 16.08
C LYS A 166 -2.65 -10.58 16.88
N GLY A 167 -1.73 -11.45 16.47
CA GLY A 167 -1.41 -12.70 17.16
C GLY A 167 -1.27 -13.90 16.23
N ILE A 168 -1.10 -15.09 16.82
CA ILE A 168 -0.96 -16.34 16.08
C ILE A 168 -2.33 -17.03 16.00
N HIS A 169 -2.74 -17.33 14.78
CA HIS A 169 -4.03 -17.95 14.46
C HIS A 169 -3.81 -19.21 13.64
N THR A 170 -4.39 -20.31 14.09
CA THR A 170 -4.36 -21.57 13.36
C THR A 170 -5.65 -21.77 12.59
N PHE A 171 -5.58 -22.34 11.39
CA PHE A 171 -6.75 -22.73 10.62
C PHE A 171 -6.64 -24.19 10.17
N LYS A 172 -7.81 -24.85 10.10
CA LYS A 172 -7.98 -26.27 9.77
C LYS A 172 -8.78 -26.42 8.48
N ALA A 173 -8.90 -27.66 7.99
CA ALA A 173 -9.67 -28.00 6.79
C ALA A 173 -11.03 -27.28 6.71
N ALA A 174 -11.31 -26.77 5.52
CA ALA A 174 -12.23 -25.68 5.23
C ALA A 174 -13.61 -25.76 5.93
N ASP A 175 -13.83 -24.83 6.86
CA ASP A 175 -15.09 -24.12 6.96
C ASP A 175 -14.93 -22.83 6.14
N TYR A 176 -15.73 -22.67 5.08
CA TYR A 176 -15.64 -21.55 4.14
C TYR A 176 -15.90 -20.17 4.77
N THR A 177 -16.33 -20.15 6.03
CA THR A 177 -16.60 -18.92 6.80
C THR A 177 -15.38 -18.40 7.58
N GLY A 178 -14.34 -19.22 7.75
CA GLY A 178 -13.20 -18.90 8.60
C GLY A 178 -11.95 -18.38 7.87
N LEU A 179 -10.90 -18.15 8.66
CA LEU A 179 -9.53 -17.92 8.20
C LEU A 179 -9.08 -19.08 7.31
N ARG A 180 -8.65 -18.78 6.08
CA ARG A 180 -8.24 -19.81 5.11
C ARG A 180 -7.23 -19.28 4.12
N ALA A 181 -6.42 -20.19 3.59
CA ALA A 181 -5.51 -19.91 2.49
C ALA A 181 -5.68 -20.93 1.36
N SER A 182 -5.28 -20.55 0.15
CA SER A 182 -5.22 -21.45 -1.00
C SER A 182 -4.05 -21.09 -1.89
N TYR A 183 -3.55 -22.07 -2.61
CA TYR A 183 -2.57 -21.89 -3.66
C TYR A 183 -3.14 -22.42 -4.97
N VAL A 184 -2.96 -21.68 -6.05
CA VAL A 184 -3.44 -22.08 -7.37
C VAL A 184 -2.27 -22.14 -8.33
N ARG A 185 -2.15 -23.24 -9.08
CA ARG A 185 -1.12 -23.43 -10.09
C ARG A 185 -1.72 -24.09 -11.33
N GLY A 186 -1.62 -23.43 -12.48
CA GLY A 186 -1.99 -24.03 -13.77
C GLY A 186 -3.41 -24.61 -13.83
N GLY A 187 -4.37 -23.99 -13.10
CA GLY A 187 -5.76 -24.44 -13.01
C GLY A 187 -6.08 -25.42 -11.87
N LEU A 188 -5.07 -25.94 -11.17
CA LEU A 188 -5.26 -26.73 -9.94
C LEU A 188 -5.36 -25.81 -8.73
N ILE A 189 -6.37 -26.04 -7.89
CA ILE A 189 -6.59 -25.31 -6.64
C ILE A 189 -6.21 -26.22 -5.48
N TYR A 190 -5.19 -25.82 -4.74
CA TYR A 190 -4.73 -26.46 -3.51
C TYR A 190 -5.41 -25.74 -2.34
N ILE A 191 -6.31 -26.43 -1.65
CA ILE A 191 -7.06 -25.90 -0.51
C ILE A 191 -6.33 -26.30 0.77
N THR A 192 -6.17 -25.34 1.68
CA THR A 192 -5.51 -25.60 2.96
C THR A 192 -6.29 -26.60 3.82
N TRP A 193 -5.58 -27.54 4.43
CA TRP A 193 -6.11 -28.44 5.46
C TRP A 193 -5.45 -28.24 6.83
N GLU A 194 -4.28 -27.59 6.86
CA GLU A 194 -3.57 -27.20 8.06
C GLU A 194 -2.80 -25.89 7.80
N GLY A 195 -2.91 -24.89 8.66
CA GLY A 195 -2.18 -23.64 8.50
C GLY A 195 -2.06 -22.79 9.75
N GLN A 196 -1.13 -21.84 9.71
CA GLN A 196 -0.87 -20.86 10.75
C GLN A 196 -0.62 -19.49 10.10
N LEU A 197 -1.29 -18.47 10.63
CA LEU A 197 -1.09 -17.06 10.31
C LEU A 197 -0.65 -16.34 11.59
N GLU A 198 0.54 -15.76 11.59
CA GLU A 198 0.97 -14.82 12.63
C GLU A 198 0.76 -13.40 12.12
N LEU A 199 -0.23 -12.69 12.66
CA LEU A 199 -0.44 -11.27 12.43
C LEU A 199 0.46 -10.47 13.36
N ILE A 200 1.42 -9.74 12.78
CA ILE A 200 2.39 -8.93 13.54
C ILE A 200 1.74 -7.65 14.09
N GLU A 201 0.69 -7.18 13.41
CA GLU A 201 -0.18 -6.06 13.78
C GLU A 201 -1.63 -6.34 13.37
N ASP A 202 -2.57 -5.50 13.84
CA ASP A 202 -3.98 -5.64 13.48
C ASP A 202 -4.17 -5.40 11.97
N PRO A 203 -4.83 -6.33 11.24
CA PRO A 203 -5.00 -6.20 9.81
C PRO A 203 -6.06 -5.14 9.47
N SER A 204 -5.89 -4.44 8.36
CA SER A 204 -6.86 -3.49 7.83
C SER A 204 -6.88 -3.52 6.30
N GLU A 205 -7.84 -2.83 5.70
CA GLU A 205 -7.96 -2.69 4.24
C GLU A 205 -6.75 -2.00 3.58
N HIS A 206 -5.90 -1.34 4.36
CA HIS A 206 -4.71 -0.63 3.88
C HIS A 206 -3.40 -1.24 4.36
N ARG A 207 -3.42 -2.24 5.25
CA ARG A 207 -2.22 -2.72 5.91
C ARG A 207 -2.34 -4.17 6.34
N LEU A 208 -1.33 -4.96 5.96
CA LEU A 208 -1.18 -6.34 6.44
C LEU A 208 0.30 -6.68 6.60
N VAL A 209 0.70 -7.02 7.83
CA VAL A 209 2.03 -7.59 8.13
C VAL A 209 1.85 -8.92 8.81
N ALA A 210 2.32 -9.99 8.17
CA ALA A 210 2.07 -11.33 8.66
C ALA A 210 3.18 -12.30 8.31
N LYS A 211 3.25 -13.39 9.08
CA LYS A 211 3.92 -14.63 8.66
C LYS A 211 2.89 -15.71 8.38
N LEU A 212 3.12 -16.47 7.31
CA LEU A 212 2.19 -17.49 6.84
C LEU A 212 2.90 -18.83 6.68
N TRP A 213 2.22 -19.87 7.13
CA TRP A 213 2.58 -21.25 6.87
C TRP A 213 1.31 -22.05 6.59
N PHE A 214 1.31 -22.94 5.60
CA PHE A 214 0.21 -23.88 5.43
C PHE A 214 0.58 -25.09 4.57
N LYS A 215 -0.21 -26.16 4.74
CA LYS A 215 -0.27 -27.32 3.86
C LYS A 215 -1.59 -27.36 3.13
N ALA A 216 -1.56 -27.62 1.83
CA ALA A 216 -2.73 -27.66 0.98
C ALA A 216 -2.73 -28.88 0.06
N ASN A 217 -3.92 -29.31 -0.37
CA ASN A 217 -4.07 -30.38 -1.36
C ASN A 217 -5.15 -30.09 -2.40
N VAL A 218 -5.09 -30.79 -3.54
CA VAL A 218 -6.13 -30.71 -4.58
C VAL A 218 -7.25 -31.69 -4.24
N ASN A 219 -8.48 -31.21 -4.05
CA ASN A 219 -9.69 -32.05 -3.90
C ASN A 219 -9.54 -33.23 -2.90
N GLN A 220 -8.87 -33.03 -1.76
CA GLN A 220 -8.61 -34.08 -0.76
C GLN A 220 -7.80 -35.29 -1.30
N GLN A 221 -7.19 -35.17 -2.47
CA GLN A 221 -6.26 -36.15 -3.01
C GLN A 221 -4.91 -35.95 -2.33
N TYR A 222 -4.60 -36.82 -1.37
CA TYR A 222 -3.36 -36.78 -0.58
C TYR A 222 -2.07 -36.93 -1.41
N GLU A 223 -2.17 -37.22 -2.70
CA GLU A 223 -1.03 -37.32 -3.62
C GLU A 223 -0.60 -35.95 -4.19
N TYR A 224 -1.49 -34.95 -4.17
CA TYR A 224 -1.20 -33.60 -4.66
C TYR A 224 -1.11 -32.64 -3.49
N VAL A 225 0.02 -32.67 -2.79
CA VAL A 225 0.31 -31.83 -1.63
C VAL A 225 1.20 -30.66 -2.04
N MET A 226 0.98 -29.53 -1.39
CA MET A 226 1.90 -28.40 -1.42
C MET A 226 2.05 -27.85 -0.01
N THR A 227 3.28 -27.55 0.37
CA THR A 227 3.59 -26.91 1.66
C THR A 227 4.20 -25.54 1.42
N LEU A 228 3.62 -24.51 2.02
CA LEU A 228 4.15 -23.15 2.05
C LEU A 228 4.84 -22.91 3.40
N LEU A 229 6.12 -22.53 3.33
CA LEU A 229 6.99 -22.28 4.48
C LEU A 229 7.50 -20.84 4.46
N ASN A 230 7.80 -20.32 5.65
CA ASN A 230 8.44 -19.01 5.82
C ASN A 230 7.75 -17.89 5.03
N GLY A 231 6.42 -17.95 4.90
CA GLY A 231 5.66 -16.92 4.21
C GLY A 231 5.80 -15.60 4.93
N ILE A 232 6.24 -14.54 4.25
CA ILE A 232 6.34 -13.18 4.82
C ILE A 232 5.49 -12.27 3.96
N ILE A 233 4.56 -11.56 4.59
CA ILE A 233 3.67 -10.58 3.99
C ILE A 233 3.98 -9.21 4.61
N ASP A 234 4.35 -8.24 3.79
CA ASP A 234 4.40 -6.82 4.17
C ASP A 234 3.68 -6.03 3.07
N TYR A 235 2.41 -5.72 3.30
CA TYR A 235 1.57 -4.98 2.38
C TYR A 235 1.15 -3.64 2.97
N SER A 236 1.12 -2.61 2.12
CA SER A 236 0.66 -1.26 2.47
C SER A 236 0.06 -0.59 1.23
N ALA A 237 -1.17 -0.09 1.32
CA ALA A 237 -1.88 0.60 0.22
C ALA A 237 -1.80 2.12 0.34
#